data_AF-A0A923Y3A3-F1
#
_entry.id   AF-A0A923Y3A3-F1
#
_cell.length_a   1.000
_cell.length_b   1.000
_cell.length_c   1.000
_cell.angle_alpha   90.00
_cell.angle_beta   90.00
_cell.angle_gamma   90.00
#
_symmetry.space_group_name_H-M   'P 1'
#
loop_
_entity.id
_entity.type
_entity.pdbx_description
1 polymer ?
#
loop_
_entity_poly.entity_id
_entity_poly.type
_entity_poly.pdbx_seq_one_letter_code
_entity_poly.pdbx_strand_id
1 'polypeptide(L)'
;MTGCSSGIGYDAAHGFKARGWRVFATCRAVADCARLRGEGLESFPLDYADEASITAAVAEVRTRTATLDALYNNGAFACPGAVEDLPRAALRAIFEVNLFGYHDLTTQIIPLMRAQGHGRIINCSSVLGLVGARWRGAYVATKFAMEG
;
A
#
# COMPACT_ATOMS: atom_id res chain seq x y z
N MET A 1 -4.22 -5.78 -2.27
CA MET A 1 -3.45 -4.76 -3.01
C MET A 1 -3.86 -3.40 -2.46
N THR A 2 -2.91 -2.50 -2.20
CA THR A 2 -3.21 -1.19 -1.58
C THR A 2 -3.06 -0.03 -2.56
N GLY A 3 -3.75 1.08 -2.30
CA GLY A 3 -3.68 2.27 -3.16
C GLY A 3 -4.24 2.05 -4.56
N CYS A 4 -5.39 1.35 -4.65
CA CYS A 4 -5.97 0.94 -5.93
C CYS A 4 -6.94 1.97 -6.54
N SER A 5 -7.06 3.17 -5.97
CA SER A 5 -8.01 4.18 -6.46
C SER A 5 -7.61 4.75 -7.82
N SER A 6 -6.31 4.73 -8.16
CA SER A 6 -5.78 5.24 -9.43
C SER A 6 -4.42 4.63 -9.78
N GLY A 7 -3.89 4.99 -10.95
CA GLY A 7 -2.50 4.71 -11.34
C GLY A 7 -2.13 3.22 -11.35
N ILE A 8 -0.91 2.92 -10.88
CA ILE A 8 -0.32 1.57 -10.90
C ILE A 8 -1.19 0.57 -10.12
N GLY A 9 -1.70 0.96 -8.95
CA GLY A 9 -2.54 0.08 -8.14
C GLY A 9 -3.86 -0.28 -8.82
N TYR A 10 -4.50 0.69 -9.46
CA TYR A 10 -5.74 0.48 -10.23
C TYR A 10 -5.52 -0.46 -11.41
N ASP A 11 -4.51 -0.17 -12.24
CA ASP A 11 -4.17 -1.00 -13.41
C ASP A 11 -3.80 -2.43 -13.00
N ALA A 12 -2.97 -2.57 -11.97
CA ALA A 12 -2.59 -3.88 -11.45
C ALA A 12 -3.81 -4.65 -10.89
N ALA A 13 -4.71 -4.01 -10.13
CA ALA A 13 -5.89 -4.68 -9.59
C ALA A 13 -6.78 -5.27 -10.70
N HIS A 14 -7.05 -4.48 -11.74
CA HIS A 14 -7.82 -4.94 -12.91
C HIS A 14 -7.06 -6.01 -13.71
N GLY A 15 -5.77 -5.80 -13.92
CA GLY A 15 -4.92 -6.76 -14.64
C GLY A 15 -4.83 -8.12 -13.95
N PHE A 16 -4.76 -8.16 -12.62
CA PHE A 16 -4.76 -9.42 -11.86
C PHE A 16 -6.12 -10.09 -11.89
N LYS A 17 -7.21 -9.33 -11.72
CA LYS A 17 -8.57 -9.84 -11.85
C LYS A 17 -8.82 -10.46 -13.23
N ALA A 18 -8.41 -9.78 -14.31
CA ALA A 18 -8.54 -10.30 -15.68
C ALA A 18 -7.75 -11.60 -15.92
N ARG A 19 -6.71 -11.85 -15.10
CA ARG A 19 -5.91 -13.09 -15.11
C ARG A 19 -6.48 -14.17 -14.18
N GLY A 20 -7.67 -13.98 -13.62
CA GLY A 20 -8.35 -14.96 -12.77
C GLY A 20 -8.00 -14.89 -11.27
N TRP A 21 -7.27 -13.88 -10.83
CA TRP A 21 -7.01 -13.69 -9.41
C TRP A 21 -8.22 -13.10 -8.70
N ARG A 22 -8.46 -13.55 -7.46
CA ARG A 22 -9.35 -12.87 -6.53
C ARG A 22 -8.59 -11.68 -5.91
N VAL A 23 -9.06 -10.47 -6.16
CA VAL A 23 -8.33 -9.24 -5.78
C VAL A 23 -9.10 -8.43 -4.74
N PHE A 24 -8.48 -8.25 -3.57
CA PHE A 24 -8.86 -7.21 -2.61
C PHE A 24 -8.14 -5.91 -2.94
N ALA A 25 -8.83 -4.98 -3.59
CA ALA A 25 -8.31 -3.70 -4.07
C ALA A 25 -8.67 -2.58 -3.09
N THR A 26 -7.81 -2.28 -2.11
CA THR A 26 -8.12 -1.31 -1.06
C THR A 26 -7.80 0.13 -1.48
N CYS A 27 -8.59 1.07 -0.96
CA CYS A 27 -8.41 2.50 -1.14
C CYS A 27 -8.62 3.21 0.21
N ARG A 28 -8.14 4.45 0.36
CA ARG A 28 -8.46 5.24 1.56
C ARG A 28 -9.92 5.72 1.57
N ALA A 29 -10.40 6.25 0.44
CA ALA A 29 -11.73 6.81 0.36
C ALA A 29 -12.80 5.72 0.14
N VAL A 30 -13.89 5.79 0.92
CA VAL A 30 -15.03 4.88 0.79
C VAL A 30 -15.69 4.98 -0.59
N ALA A 31 -15.73 6.18 -1.17
CA ALA A 31 -16.28 6.41 -2.50
C ALA A 31 -15.49 5.67 -3.59
N ASP A 32 -14.16 5.67 -3.51
CA ASP A 32 -13.31 4.89 -4.43
C ASP A 32 -13.55 3.39 -4.24
N CYS A 33 -13.69 2.93 -3.00
CA CYS A 33 -14.02 1.52 -2.75
C CYS A 33 -15.36 1.12 -3.37
N ALA A 34 -16.37 2.00 -3.27
CA ALA A 34 -17.68 1.77 -3.88
C ALA A 34 -17.58 1.70 -5.41
N ARG A 35 -16.81 2.60 -6.03
CA ARG A 35 -16.54 2.57 -7.46
C ARG A 35 -15.85 1.27 -7.89
N LEU A 36 -14.78 0.86 -7.22
CA LEU A 36 -14.09 -0.40 -7.55
C LEU A 36 -15.00 -1.63 -7.40
N ARG A 37 -15.91 -1.63 -6.40
CA ARG A 37 -16.94 -2.68 -6.30
C ARG A 37 -17.90 -2.67 -7.49
N GLY A 38 -18.30 -1.49 -7.97
CA GLY A 38 -19.08 -1.33 -9.20
C GLY A 38 -18.35 -1.85 -10.45
N GLU A 39 -17.02 -1.80 -10.46
CA GLU A 39 -16.17 -2.39 -11.49
C GLU A 39 -15.91 -3.91 -11.26
N GLY A 40 -16.55 -4.47 -10.24
CA GLY A 40 -16.54 -5.89 -9.87
C GLY A 40 -15.28 -6.35 -9.13
N LEU A 41 -14.50 -5.45 -8.54
CA LEU A 41 -13.42 -5.81 -7.62
C LEU A 41 -13.96 -5.94 -6.19
N GLU A 42 -13.29 -6.71 -5.35
CA GLU A 42 -13.56 -6.66 -3.91
C GLU A 42 -12.79 -5.51 -3.30
N SER A 43 -13.47 -4.59 -2.62
CA SER A 43 -12.83 -3.36 -2.11
C SER A 43 -13.42 -2.90 -0.78
N PHE A 44 -12.53 -2.45 0.10
CA PHE A 44 -12.80 -1.91 1.43
C PHE A 44 -11.70 -0.89 1.82
N PRO A 45 -11.97 -0.01 2.81
CA PRO A 45 -11.03 1.04 3.19
C PRO A 45 -9.71 0.50 3.78
N LEU A 46 -8.61 1.17 3.44
CA LEU A 46 -7.31 1.03 4.10
C LEU A 46 -6.56 2.36 3.96
N ASP A 47 -6.28 3.01 5.09
CA ASP A 47 -5.38 4.16 5.19
C ASP A 47 -4.08 3.73 5.89
N TYR A 48 -2.95 3.91 5.21
CA TYR A 48 -1.66 3.54 5.79
C TYR A 48 -1.21 4.45 6.94
N ALA A 49 -1.77 5.66 7.05
CA ALA A 49 -1.46 6.57 8.15
C ALA A 49 -2.27 6.28 9.43
N ASP A 50 -3.16 5.27 9.41
CA ASP A 50 -4.06 4.94 10.52
C ASP A 50 -3.97 3.44 10.85
N GLU A 51 -3.31 3.12 11.97
CA GLU A 51 -3.14 1.76 12.48
C GLU A 51 -4.48 1.03 12.70
N ALA A 52 -5.53 1.75 13.12
CA ALA A 52 -6.86 1.17 13.31
C ALA A 52 -7.49 0.83 11.96
N SER A 53 -7.26 1.66 10.93
CA SER A 53 -7.68 1.36 9.56
C SER A 53 -6.98 0.12 9.00
N ILE A 54 -5.67 -0.02 9.24
CA ILE A 54 -4.90 -1.21 8.84
C ILE A 54 -5.45 -2.46 9.52
N THR A 55 -5.64 -2.40 10.84
CA THR A 55 -6.18 -3.52 11.64
C THR A 55 -7.56 -3.95 11.15
N ALA A 56 -8.45 -2.99 10.89
CA ALA A 56 -9.79 -3.26 10.36
C ALA A 56 -9.73 -3.91 8.96
N ALA A 57 -8.83 -3.44 8.09
CA ALA A 57 -8.64 -4.00 6.76
C ALA A 57 -8.10 -5.45 6.81
N VAL A 58 -7.18 -5.75 7.72
CA VAL A 58 -6.67 -7.12 7.94
C VAL A 58 -7.78 -8.04 8.48
N ALA A 59 -8.61 -7.55 9.40
CA ALA A 59 -9.77 -8.29 9.89
C ALA A 59 -10.74 -8.61 8.74
N GLU A 60 -11.01 -7.65 7.86
CA GLU A 60 -11.86 -7.84 6.69
C GLU A 60 -11.28 -8.84 5.68
N VAL A 61 -9.96 -8.90 5.50
CA VAL A 61 -9.33 -9.97 4.71
C VAL A 61 -9.63 -11.33 5.33
N ARG A 62 -9.49 -11.46 6.66
CA ARG A 62 -9.69 -12.73 7.38
C ARG A 62 -11.14 -13.21 7.37
N THR A 63 -12.12 -12.32 7.28
CA THR A 63 -13.53 -12.71 7.11
C THR A 63 -13.83 -13.22 5.71
N ARG A 64 -13.08 -12.74 4.70
CA ARG A 64 -13.32 -13.04 3.28
C ARG A 64 -12.56 -14.27 2.78
N THR A 65 -11.44 -14.61 3.39
CA THR A 65 -10.59 -15.73 2.95
C THR A 65 -9.77 -16.31 4.09
N ALA A 66 -9.51 -17.62 4.00
CA ALA A 66 -8.60 -18.33 4.90
C ALA A 66 -7.13 -18.24 4.46
N THR A 67 -6.87 -17.88 3.19
CA THR A 67 -5.52 -17.78 2.62
C THR A 67 -5.33 -16.48 1.84
N LEU A 68 -4.10 -15.99 1.80
CA LEU A 68 -3.69 -14.82 1.03
C LEU A 68 -2.32 -15.06 0.37
N ASP A 69 -2.34 -15.34 -0.94
CA ASP A 69 -1.13 -15.73 -1.67
C ASP A 69 -0.16 -14.56 -1.91
N ALA A 70 -0.68 -13.33 -2.02
CA ALA A 70 0.13 -12.15 -2.29
C ALA A 70 -0.38 -10.88 -1.59
N LEU A 71 0.58 -10.09 -1.09
CA LEU A 71 0.37 -8.71 -0.66
C LEU A 71 1.18 -7.79 -1.57
N TYR A 72 0.49 -6.90 -2.29
CA TYR A 72 1.12 -5.81 -3.03
C TYR A 72 0.90 -4.49 -2.30
N ASN A 73 1.96 -3.97 -1.70
CA ASN A 73 1.99 -2.65 -1.08
C ASN A 73 2.31 -1.60 -2.16
N ASN A 74 1.34 -0.75 -2.49
CA ASN A 74 1.48 0.25 -3.55
C ASN A 74 1.01 1.66 -3.15
N GLY A 75 0.03 1.79 -2.25
CA GLY A 75 -0.46 3.11 -1.85
C GLY A 75 0.67 3.97 -1.31
N ALA A 76 0.92 5.15 -1.89
CA ALA A 76 2.00 6.03 -1.47
C ALA A 76 1.68 7.44 -1.95
N PHE A 77 2.40 8.44 -1.44
CA PHE A 77 2.38 9.78 -2.00
C PHE A 77 3.78 10.42 -2.02
N ALA A 78 3.90 11.53 -2.74
CA ALA A 78 5.13 12.31 -2.82
C ALA A 78 4.94 13.68 -2.20
N CYS A 79 5.99 14.17 -1.53
CA CYS A 79 6.09 15.54 -1.03
C CYS A 79 7.28 16.22 -1.74
N PRO A 80 7.05 16.84 -2.92
CA PRO A 80 8.10 17.58 -3.62
C PRO A 80 8.48 18.86 -2.88
N GLY A 81 9.77 19.18 -2.84
CA GLY A 81 10.27 20.40 -2.22
C GLY A 81 11.78 20.36 -1.99
N ALA A 82 12.37 21.53 -1.77
CA ALA A 82 13.71 21.63 -1.21
C ALA A 82 13.68 21.06 0.20
N VAL A 83 14.74 20.38 0.63
CA VAL A 83 14.72 19.66 1.92
C VAL A 83 14.60 20.65 3.08
N GLU A 84 15.21 21.82 2.95
CA GLU A 84 15.15 22.94 3.89
C GLU A 84 13.77 23.59 3.98
N ASP A 85 12.94 23.48 2.94
CA ASP A 85 11.58 24.07 2.89
C ASP A 85 10.51 23.12 3.43
N LEU A 86 10.84 21.84 3.62
CA LEU A 86 9.86 20.84 4.06
C LEU A 86 9.59 20.95 5.56
N PRO A 87 8.33 21.18 5.99
CA PRO A 87 8.01 21.17 7.40
C PRO A 87 8.14 19.75 7.96
N ARG A 88 8.57 19.62 9.22
CA ARG A 88 8.69 18.32 9.91
C ARG A 88 7.41 17.49 9.86
N ALA A 89 6.24 18.13 9.87
CA ALA A 89 4.95 17.44 9.77
C ALA A 89 4.78 16.73 8.42
N ALA A 90 5.24 17.32 7.31
CA ALA A 90 5.21 16.68 6.00
C ALA A 90 6.17 15.48 5.93
N LEU A 91 7.35 15.58 6.57
CA LEU A 91 8.28 14.47 6.72
C LEU A 91 7.67 13.31 7.51
N ARG A 92 7.00 13.58 8.63
CA ARG A 92 6.27 12.54 9.37
C ARG A 92 5.20 11.90 8.51
N ALA A 93 4.31 12.70 7.93
CA ALA A 93 3.19 12.20 7.14
C ALA A 93 3.62 11.29 5.98
N ILE A 94 4.71 11.63 5.28
CA ILE A 94 5.19 10.78 4.18
C ILE A 94 5.81 9.46 4.68
N PHE A 95 6.50 9.47 5.82
CA PHE A 95 7.01 8.24 6.44
C PHE A 95 5.90 7.34 6.99
N GLU A 96 4.85 7.93 7.60
CA GLU A 96 3.67 7.18 8.05
C GLU A 96 3.08 6.36 6.91
N VAL A 97 2.87 6.96 5.75
CA VAL A 97 2.26 6.27 4.61
C VAL A 97 3.24 5.37 3.85
N ASN A 98 4.40 5.91 3.48
CA ASN A 98 5.27 5.24 2.51
C ASN A 98 6.17 4.17 3.13
N LEU A 99 6.31 4.11 4.46
CA LEU A 99 7.17 3.15 5.13
C LEU A 99 6.48 2.46 6.31
N PHE A 100 5.99 3.22 7.29
CA PHE A 100 5.46 2.64 8.52
C PHE A 100 4.16 1.86 8.28
N GLY A 101 3.22 2.40 7.52
CA GLY A 101 2.01 1.68 7.14
C GLY A 101 2.28 0.43 6.29
N TYR A 102 3.32 0.45 5.44
CA TYR A 102 3.74 -0.75 4.69
C TYR A 102 4.21 -1.82 5.65
N HIS A 103 5.06 -1.42 6.59
CA HIS A 103 5.60 -2.30 7.60
C HIS A 103 4.47 -2.90 8.46
N ASP A 104 3.60 -2.07 9.01
CA ASP A 104 2.49 -2.50 9.88
C ASP A 104 1.53 -3.46 9.16
N LEU A 105 1.03 -3.09 7.97
CA LEU A 105 0.18 -4.01 7.20
C LEU A 105 0.90 -5.34 6.91
N THR A 106 2.18 -5.28 6.56
CA THR A 106 2.97 -6.47 6.23
C THR A 106 3.12 -7.37 7.45
N THR A 107 3.47 -6.84 8.62
CA THR A 107 3.65 -7.62 9.84
C THR A 107 2.34 -8.24 10.32
N GLN A 108 1.20 -7.57 10.13
CA GLN A 108 -0.12 -8.12 10.46
C GLN A 108 -0.60 -9.23 9.50
N ILE A 109 -0.14 -9.22 8.25
CA ILE A 109 -0.46 -10.24 7.24
C ILE A 109 0.48 -11.47 7.32
N ILE A 110 1.74 -11.28 7.71
CA ILE A 110 2.73 -12.37 7.81
C ILE A 110 2.22 -13.60 8.60
N PRO A 111 1.52 -13.47 9.75
CA PRO A 111 0.97 -14.62 10.46
C PRO A 111 0.03 -15.48 9.61
N LEU A 112 -0.79 -14.86 8.75
CA LEU A 112 -1.69 -15.58 7.84
C LEU A 112 -0.89 -16.36 6.80
N MET A 113 0.08 -15.71 6.14
CA MET A 113 0.95 -16.33 5.14
C MET A 113 1.81 -17.46 5.74
N ARG A 114 2.31 -17.29 6.96
CA ARG A 114 3.06 -18.34 7.67
C ARG A 114 2.19 -19.53 8.01
N ALA A 115 0.95 -19.31 8.46
CA ALA A 115 0.02 -20.39 8.79
C ALA A 115 -0.34 -21.24 7.56
N GLN A 116 -0.49 -20.64 6.38
CA GLN A 116 -0.72 -21.39 5.13
C GLN A 116 0.57 -22.00 4.52
N GLY A 117 1.75 -21.65 5.02
CA GLY A 117 3.04 -22.18 4.56
C GLY A 117 3.65 -21.49 3.34
N HIS A 118 2.97 -20.50 2.75
CA HIS A 118 3.47 -19.73 1.61
C HIS A 118 2.88 -18.32 1.58
N GLY A 119 3.52 -17.43 0.82
CA GLY A 119 3.03 -16.07 0.57
C GLY A 119 4.09 -15.22 -0.11
N ARG A 120 3.66 -14.22 -0.88
CA ARG A 120 4.58 -13.27 -1.53
C ARG A 120 4.21 -11.84 -1.18
N ILE A 121 5.18 -11.10 -0.64
CA ILE A 121 5.06 -9.66 -0.40
C ILE A 121 5.82 -8.93 -1.51
N ILE A 122 5.15 -7.99 -2.16
CA ILE A 122 5.71 -7.12 -3.19
C ILE A 122 5.56 -5.68 -2.71
N ASN A 123 6.67 -4.96 -2.59
CA ASN A 123 6.68 -3.55 -2.24
C ASN A 123 6.90 -2.70 -3.51
N CYS A 124 5.99 -1.78 -3.80
CA CYS A 124 6.14 -0.82 -4.89
C CYS A 124 7.07 0.30 -4.47
N SER A 125 8.36 0.10 -4.68
CA SER A 125 9.40 1.10 -4.45
C SER A 125 9.53 2.06 -5.65
N SER A 126 10.74 2.53 -5.95
CA SER A 126 11.06 3.43 -7.04
C SER A 126 12.54 3.30 -7.41
N VAL A 127 12.91 3.72 -8.63
CA VAL A 127 14.33 4.01 -8.95
C VAL A 127 14.92 5.01 -7.95
N LEU A 128 14.09 5.87 -7.35
CA LEU A 128 14.48 6.80 -6.29
C LEU A 128 14.73 6.14 -4.93
N GLY A 129 14.57 4.81 -4.81
CA GLY A 129 15.11 4.01 -3.72
C GLY A 129 16.58 3.61 -3.91
N LEU A 130 17.14 3.87 -5.11
CA LEU A 130 18.51 3.53 -5.48
C LEU A 130 19.36 4.77 -5.81
N VAL A 131 18.72 5.87 -6.24
CA VAL A 131 19.40 7.13 -6.58
C VAL A 131 18.68 8.36 -6.02
N GLY A 132 19.44 9.40 -5.70
CA GLY A 132 18.89 10.68 -5.28
C GLY A 132 18.39 11.53 -6.45
N ALA A 133 17.40 12.39 -6.20
CA ALA A 133 16.92 13.38 -7.15
C ALA A 133 16.62 14.72 -6.46
N ARG A 134 16.95 15.83 -7.15
CA ARG A 134 16.64 17.19 -6.67
C ARG A 134 15.13 17.33 -6.45
N TRP A 135 14.76 18.08 -5.41
CA TRP A 135 13.36 18.38 -5.06
C TRP A 135 12.53 17.16 -4.62
N ARG A 136 13.18 16.03 -4.30
CA ARG A 136 12.52 14.76 -3.93
C ARG A 136 13.02 14.18 -2.61
N GLY A 137 13.77 14.95 -1.80
CA GLY A 137 14.53 14.41 -0.65
C GLY A 137 13.70 13.56 0.31
N ALA A 138 12.51 14.04 0.71
CA ALA A 138 11.62 13.27 1.59
C ALA A 138 11.12 11.96 0.96
N TYR A 139 10.72 11.98 -0.31
CA TYR A 139 10.27 10.78 -1.02
C TYR A 139 11.42 9.78 -1.22
N VAL A 140 12.57 10.27 -1.69
CA VAL A 140 13.82 9.49 -1.83
C VAL A 140 14.16 8.80 -0.51
N ALA A 141 14.16 9.53 0.60
CA ALA A 141 14.43 8.96 1.92
C ALA A 141 13.49 7.78 2.25
N THR A 142 12.18 7.90 2.01
CA THR A 142 11.23 6.80 2.25
C THR A 142 11.47 5.58 1.35
N LYS A 143 11.93 5.80 0.10
CA LYS A 143 12.19 4.71 -0.85
C LYS A 143 13.52 4.03 -0.61
N PHE A 144 14.57 4.76 -0.24
CA PHE A 144 15.82 4.15 0.23
C PHE A 144 15.59 3.31 1.48
N ALA A 145 14.83 3.83 2.46
CA ALA A 145 14.47 3.08 3.66
C ALA A 145 13.68 1.80 3.36
N MET A 146 12.96 1.75 2.23
CA MET A 146 12.23 0.55 1.78
C MET A 146 13.14 -0.48 1.11
N GLU A 147 14.22 -0.06 0.43
CA GLU A 147 15.17 -0.96 -0.24
C GLU A 147 16.20 -1.57 0.73
N GLY A 148 16.60 -0.85 1.77
CA GLY A 148 17.58 -1.29 2.78
C GLY A 148 18.96 -0.69 2.60
#